data_AF-A0AAD7N136-F1
#
_entry.id   AF-A0AAD7N136-F1
#
_cell.length_a   1.000
_cell.length_b   1.000
_cell.length_c   1.000
_cell.angle_alpha   90.00
_cell.angle_beta   90.00
_cell.angle_gamma   90.00
#
_symmetry.space_group_name_H-M   'P 1'
#
loop_
_entity.id
_entity.type
_entity.pdbx_description
1 polymer ?
#
loop_
_entity_poly.entity_id
_entity_poly.type
_entity_poly.pdbx_seq_one_letter_code
_entity_poly.pdbx_strand_id
1 'polypeptide(L)'
;MFADLADAKSARAAARTRITELDVEIESLQRLLEARLHEREECREELGSYKYPILTLPPEITSEIFIHFVPAYSERSPLVGPDSPAHLARICRAWRTVALSTPTLWSAIELRLNDADSFEHRLQLLKTWLTRSGGFSLSIALLCYDIEISAAAFVEAIVFHASRWQEIELKLPYEDLRHVTGIMPLLRTLSVHVGPNLELDAKAPVAAPAVIFTQAPNLKEVVLSGYFNPFCITLLWSQITKLTARLYETEAITILRDAAALEECCLTLFCQLRSPISPIPPLPRLRSLVLSASSTWRTAGPIHLPALTLPALESIQVFEPFLGADPVATLSTIRPHGYPRRIVISVAQFSSDTTTPYQVYTAAFPEATVHIELED
;
A
#
# COMPACT_ATOMS: atom_id res chain seq x y z
N MET A 1 -68.08 -55.75 6.29
CA MET A 1 -67.83 -56.33 7.63
C MET A 1 -66.95 -57.57 7.60
N PHE A 2 -67.25 -58.65 6.85
CA PHE A 2 -66.34 -59.81 6.77
C PHE A 2 -65.14 -59.61 5.83
N ALA A 3 -65.26 -58.77 4.79
CA ALA A 3 -64.15 -58.42 3.90
C ALA A 3 -63.07 -57.55 4.59
N ASP A 4 -63.48 -56.58 5.42
CA ASP A 4 -62.57 -55.67 6.16
C ASP A 4 -61.64 -56.38 7.15
N LEU A 5 -62.10 -57.46 7.75
CA LEU A 5 -61.35 -58.24 8.74
C LEU A 5 -60.27 -59.12 8.10
N ALA A 6 -60.48 -59.59 6.87
CA ALA A 6 -59.49 -60.35 6.11
C ALA A 6 -58.37 -59.43 5.59
N ASP A 7 -58.73 -58.24 5.12
CA ASP A 7 -57.78 -57.23 4.61
C ASP A 7 -56.85 -56.72 5.73
N ALA A 8 -57.41 -56.46 6.92
CA ALA A 8 -56.63 -56.07 8.09
C ALA A 8 -55.65 -57.15 8.57
N LYS A 9 -55.97 -58.45 8.37
CA LYS A 9 -55.11 -59.57 8.76
C LYS A 9 -53.96 -59.76 7.76
N SER A 10 -54.24 -59.57 6.47
CA SER A 10 -53.23 -59.55 5.39
C SER A 10 -52.25 -58.39 5.56
N ALA A 11 -52.75 -57.18 5.83
CA ALA A 11 -51.92 -56.00 6.08
C ALA A 11 -50.99 -56.18 7.30
N ARG A 12 -51.47 -56.80 8.39
CA ARG A 12 -50.64 -57.13 9.56
C ARG A 12 -49.56 -58.17 9.27
N ALA A 13 -49.85 -59.15 8.41
CA ALA A 13 -48.86 -60.14 8.00
C ALA A 13 -47.76 -59.50 7.12
N ALA A 14 -48.14 -58.67 6.15
CA ALA A 14 -47.21 -57.92 5.31
C ALA A 14 -46.31 -56.98 6.13
N ALA A 15 -46.87 -56.28 7.13
CA ALA A 15 -46.09 -55.43 8.03
C ALA A 15 -45.07 -56.23 8.86
N ARG A 16 -45.41 -57.45 9.32
CA ARG A 16 -44.48 -58.33 10.04
C ARG A 16 -43.34 -58.82 9.16
N THR A 17 -43.64 -59.23 7.92
CA THR A 17 -42.60 -59.60 6.94
C THR A 17 -41.66 -58.43 6.67
N ARG A 18 -42.22 -57.22 6.52
CA ARG A 18 -41.41 -56.03 6.30
C ARG A 18 -40.50 -55.69 7.48
N ILE A 19 -40.98 -55.87 8.72
CA ILE A 19 -40.13 -55.71 9.92
C ILE A 19 -38.97 -56.71 9.88
N THR A 20 -39.23 -57.99 9.58
CA THR A 20 -38.16 -59.00 9.52
C THR A 20 -37.12 -58.72 8.42
N GLU A 21 -37.56 -58.21 7.26
CA GLU A 21 -36.65 -57.77 6.21
C GLU A 21 -35.78 -56.60 6.66
N LEU A 22 -36.39 -55.60 7.32
CA LEU A 22 -35.69 -54.44 7.85
C LEU A 22 -34.72 -54.81 8.97
N ASP A 23 -35.05 -55.77 9.83
CA ASP A 23 -34.16 -56.23 10.89
C ASP A 23 -32.91 -56.91 10.31
N VAL A 24 -33.07 -57.75 9.28
CA VAL A 24 -31.95 -58.36 8.55
C VAL A 24 -31.10 -57.29 7.86
N GLU A 25 -31.74 -56.29 7.26
CA GLU A 25 -31.06 -55.16 6.63
C GLU A 25 -30.26 -54.35 7.66
N ILE A 26 -30.86 -54.03 8.82
CA ILE A 26 -30.21 -53.34 9.94
C ILE A 26 -28.98 -54.13 10.41
N GLU A 27 -29.09 -55.43 10.61
CA GLU A 27 -27.97 -56.27 11.05
C GLU A 27 -26.83 -56.28 10.02
N SER A 28 -27.17 -56.35 8.73
CA SER A 28 -26.18 -56.29 7.65
C SER A 28 -25.46 -54.94 7.60
N LEU A 29 -26.19 -53.84 7.80
CA LEU A 29 -25.64 -52.48 7.83
C LEU A 29 -24.79 -52.24 9.07
N GLN A 30 -25.17 -52.79 10.22
CA GLN A 30 -24.37 -52.75 11.44
C GLN A 30 -23.03 -53.45 11.26
N ARG A 31 -23.02 -54.66 10.69
CA ARG A 31 -21.78 -55.39 10.38
C ARG A 31 -20.89 -54.62 9.41
N LEU A 32 -21.49 -54.02 8.39
CA LEU A 32 -20.74 -53.19 7.43
C LEU A 32 -20.16 -51.94 8.11
N LEU A 33 -20.92 -51.28 8.99
CA LEU A 33 -20.48 -50.11 9.74
C LEU A 33 -19.29 -50.47 10.65
N GLU A 34 -19.37 -51.58 11.38
CA GLU A 34 -18.28 -52.05 12.24
C GLU A 34 -17.00 -52.32 11.44
N ALA A 35 -17.12 -53.00 10.30
CA ALA A 35 -15.98 -53.25 9.41
C ALA A 35 -15.32 -51.95 8.93
N ARG A 36 -16.13 -50.95 8.54
CA ARG A 36 -15.60 -49.64 8.08
C ARG A 36 -15.02 -48.81 9.22
N LEU A 37 -15.56 -48.91 10.43
CA LEU A 37 -14.98 -48.27 11.61
C LEU A 37 -13.62 -48.89 11.97
N HIS A 38 -13.47 -50.21 11.83
CA HIS A 38 -12.21 -50.89 12.05
C HIS A 38 -11.14 -50.47 11.05
N GLU A 39 -11.45 -50.54 9.74
CA GLU A 39 -10.55 -50.10 8.67
C GLU A 39 -10.16 -48.62 8.80
N ARG A 40 -11.10 -47.76 9.26
CA ARG A 40 -10.82 -46.35 9.56
C ARG A 40 -9.79 -46.21 10.69
N GLU A 41 -9.87 -47.04 11.72
CA GLU A 41 -8.94 -46.98 12.85
C GLU A 41 -7.55 -47.50 12.45
N GLU A 42 -7.47 -48.59 11.67
CA GLU A 42 -6.20 -49.08 11.10
C GLU A 42 -5.51 -48.00 10.26
N CYS A 43 -6.24 -47.37 9.32
CA CYS A 43 -5.73 -46.25 8.53
C CYS A 43 -5.24 -45.09 9.42
N ARG A 44 -5.93 -44.84 10.54
CA ARG A 44 -5.58 -43.75 11.46
C ARG A 44 -4.31 -44.04 12.24
N GLU A 45 -4.12 -45.28 12.69
CA GLU A 45 -2.88 -45.74 13.31
C GLU A 45 -1.71 -45.67 12.33
N GLU A 46 -1.92 -46.11 11.09
CA GLU A 46 -0.92 -46.01 10.03
C GLU A 46 -0.53 -44.54 9.78
N LEU A 47 -1.51 -43.64 9.64
CA LEU A 47 -1.28 -42.21 9.49
C LEU A 47 -0.52 -41.58 10.66
N GLY A 48 -0.75 -42.07 11.88
CA GLY A 48 -0.06 -41.63 13.09
C GLY A 48 1.41 -42.06 13.16
N SER A 49 1.81 -43.08 12.40
CA SER A 49 3.20 -43.54 12.33
C SER A 49 4.09 -42.61 11.50
N TYR A 50 3.52 -41.89 10.53
CA TYR A 50 4.26 -40.93 9.71
C TYR A 50 4.63 -39.70 10.52
N LYS A 51 5.92 -39.39 10.61
CA LYS A 51 6.40 -38.13 11.16
C LYS A 51 6.34 -37.07 10.08
N TYR A 52 5.52 -36.05 10.30
CA TYR A 52 5.49 -34.85 9.46
C TYR A 52 6.51 -33.85 10.05
N PRO A 53 7.69 -33.65 9.44
CA PRO A 53 8.78 -32.90 10.08
C PRO A 53 8.36 -31.50 10.54
N ILE A 54 7.54 -30.81 9.74
CA ILE A 54 7.06 -29.47 10.05
C ILE A 54 6.03 -29.41 11.19
N LEU A 55 5.42 -30.53 11.56
CA LEU A 55 4.55 -30.64 12.73
C LEU A 55 5.31 -31.05 14.00
N THR A 56 6.60 -31.39 13.87
CA THR A 56 7.47 -31.76 14.99
C THR A 56 8.41 -30.64 15.43
N LEU A 57 8.46 -29.54 14.66
CA LEU A 57 9.24 -28.37 15.02
C LEU A 57 8.65 -27.66 16.24
N PRO A 58 9.49 -27.06 17.10
CA PRO A 58 9.01 -26.13 18.11
C PRO A 58 8.18 -24.99 17.49
N PRO A 59 7.19 -24.44 18.21
CA PRO A 59 6.35 -23.37 17.70
C PRO A 59 7.20 -22.14 17.31
N GLU A 60 8.28 -21.84 18.03
CA GLU A 60 9.17 -20.71 17.75
C GLU A 60 9.84 -20.85 16.38
N ILE A 61 10.37 -22.03 16.07
CA ILE A 61 11.00 -22.30 14.76
C ILE A 61 9.96 -22.25 13.65
N THR A 62 8.74 -22.73 13.92
CA THR A 62 7.63 -22.68 12.97
C THR A 62 7.21 -21.24 12.71
N SER A 63 7.14 -20.40 13.74
CA SER A 63 6.88 -18.96 13.62
C SER A 63 7.92 -18.26 12.74
N GLU A 64 9.21 -18.54 12.94
CA GLU A 64 10.28 -17.96 12.12
C GLU A 64 10.16 -18.39 10.65
N ILE A 65 9.86 -19.66 10.38
CA ILE A 65 9.60 -20.14 9.02
C ILE A 65 8.41 -19.38 8.41
N PHE A 66 7.34 -19.14 9.18
CA PHE A 66 6.18 -18.39 8.69
C PHE A 66 6.50 -16.92 8.42
N ILE A 67 7.37 -16.30 9.22
CA ILE A 67 7.81 -14.91 9.00
C ILE A 67 8.59 -14.79 7.68
N HIS A 68 9.38 -15.81 7.33
CA HIS A 68 10.08 -15.87 6.05
C HIS A 68 9.19 -16.29 4.86
N PHE A 69 7.97 -16.79 5.12
CA PHE A 69 7.00 -17.14 4.09
C PHE A 69 6.24 -15.91 3.56
N VAL A 70 5.89 -14.98 4.45
CA VAL A 70 5.21 -13.74 4.06
C VAL A 70 6.22 -12.73 3.51
N PRO A 71 5.77 -11.70 2.75
CA PRO A 71 6.63 -10.61 2.32
C PRO A 71 7.40 -10.00 3.49
N ALA A 72 8.65 -9.59 3.24
CA ALA A 72 9.51 -9.05 4.27
C ALA A 72 8.96 -7.71 4.75
N TYR A 73 8.83 -7.50 6.06
CA TYR A 73 8.43 -6.19 6.58
C TYR A 73 9.38 -5.09 6.06
N SER A 74 8.91 -4.00 5.45
CA SER A 74 7.54 -3.46 5.45
C SER A 74 6.70 -3.74 4.20
N GLU A 75 7.15 -4.63 3.31
CA GLU A 75 6.33 -5.20 2.24
C GLU A 75 5.08 -5.83 2.85
N ARG A 76 3.94 -5.61 2.19
CA ARG A 76 2.63 -5.81 2.78
C ARG A 76 2.00 -7.08 2.24
N SER A 77 1.55 -7.97 3.13
CA SER A 77 0.79 -9.14 2.72
C SER A 77 -0.59 -8.75 2.19
N PRO A 78 -1.13 -9.45 1.18
CA PRO A 78 -2.53 -9.30 0.82
C PRO A 78 -3.42 -9.81 1.96
N LEU A 79 -4.62 -9.25 2.08
CA LEU A 79 -5.64 -9.67 3.06
C LEU A 79 -5.92 -11.19 2.98
N VAL A 80 -6.00 -11.72 1.76
CA VAL A 80 -6.22 -13.14 1.45
C VAL A 80 -5.38 -13.51 0.22
N GLY A 81 -4.86 -14.74 0.15
CA GLY A 81 -4.05 -15.20 -0.98
C GLY A 81 -2.91 -16.10 -0.53
N PRO A 82 -2.09 -16.63 -1.46
CA PRO A 82 -0.96 -17.51 -1.13
C PRO A 82 0.03 -16.83 -0.17
N ASP A 83 0.36 -15.55 -0.37
CA ASP A 83 1.36 -14.83 0.43
C ASP A 83 0.77 -14.17 1.69
N SER A 84 -0.42 -14.61 2.10
CA SER A 84 -1.11 -14.10 3.28
C SER A 84 -0.90 -15.02 4.48
N PRO A 85 -0.65 -14.50 5.70
CA PRO A 85 -0.67 -15.29 6.93
C PRO A 85 -2.02 -15.99 7.16
N ALA A 86 -3.10 -15.49 6.58
CA ALA A 86 -4.39 -16.17 6.59
C ALA A 86 -4.36 -17.52 5.85
N HIS A 87 -3.48 -17.69 4.85
CA HIS A 87 -3.26 -18.96 4.16
C HIS A 87 -2.62 -19.99 5.08
N LEU A 88 -1.56 -19.60 5.81
CA LEU A 88 -0.90 -20.45 6.80
C LEU A 88 -1.91 -20.94 7.86
N ALA A 89 -2.78 -20.04 8.31
CA ALA A 89 -3.83 -20.36 9.26
C ALA A 89 -4.93 -21.28 8.71
N ARG A 90 -4.93 -21.64 7.43
CA ARG A 90 -5.91 -22.55 6.80
C ARG A 90 -5.38 -23.96 6.54
N ILE A 91 -4.07 -24.18 6.62
CA ILE A 91 -3.43 -25.46 6.25
C ILE A 91 -3.81 -26.58 7.23
N CYS A 92 -3.49 -26.43 8.52
CA CYS A 92 -3.85 -27.41 9.54
C CYS A 92 -4.10 -26.75 10.91
N ARG A 93 -4.59 -27.53 11.89
CA ARG A 93 -4.88 -27.00 13.24
C ARG A 93 -3.62 -26.46 13.94
N ALA A 94 -2.49 -27.17 13.84
CA ALA A 94 -1.24 -26.76 14.49
C ALA A 94 -0.71 -25.44 13.90
N TRP A 95 -0.69 -25.33 12.56
CA TRP A 95 -0.25 -24.11 11.87
C TRP A 95 -1.17 -22.94 12.15
N ARG A 96 -2.49 -23.18 12.22
CA ARG A 96 -3.45 -22.17 12.67
C ARG A 96 -3.11 -21.65 14.05
N THR A 97 -2.82 -22.52 15.02
CA THR A 97 -2.44 -22.07 16.36
C THR A 97 -1.19 -21.19 16.33
N VAL A 98 -0.11 -21.64 15.66
CA VAL A 98 1.15 -20.89 15.57
C VAL A 98 0.96 -19.56 14.84
N ALA A 99 0.30 -19.55 13.68
CA ALA A 99 0.08 -18.34 12.89
C ALA A 99 -0.75 -17.31 13.66
N LEU A 100 -1.80 -17.75 14.36
CA LEU A 100 -2.65 -16.86 15.16
C LEU A 100 -1.95 -16.35 16.42
N SER A 101 -1.00 -17.10 16.98
CA SER A 101 -0.22 -16.71 18.17
C SER A 101 1.06 -15.93 17.82
N THR A 102 1.30 -15.60 16.55
CA THR A 102 2.50 -14.88 16.10
C THR A 102 2.08 -13.51 15.53
N PRO A 103 1.99 -12.45 16.37
CA PRO A 103 1.43 -11.16 15.95
C PRO A 103 2.23 -10.45 14.85
N THR A 104 3.53 -10.71 14.74
CA THR A 104 4.41 -10.14 13.71
C THR A 104 3.99 -10.52 12.30
N LEU A 105 3.36 -11.68 12.11
CA LEU A 105 2.80 -12.08 10.80
C LEU A 105 1.67 -11.15 10.34
N TRP A 106 1.05 -10.42 11.27
CA TRP A 106 -0.11 -9.58 11.02
C TRP A 106 0.25 -8.08 11.11
N SER A 107 1.54 -7.70 11.09
CA SER A 107 1.96 -6.30 11.22
C SER A 107 1.92 -5.51 9.91
N ALA A 108 1.92 -6.18 8.76
CA ALA A 108 1.94 -5.52 7.45
C ALA A 108 0.80 -6.03 6.55
N ILE A 109 -0.07 -5.13 6.09
CA ILE A 109 -1.26 -5.49 5.30
C ILE A 109 -1.51 -4.53 4.14
N GLU A 110 -1.78 -5.08 2.96
CA GLU A 110 -2.34 -4.38 1.83
C GLU A 110 -3.79 -4.82 1.62
N LEU A 111 -4.67 -3.83 1.50
CA LEU A 111 -6.08 -4.02 1.27
C LEU A 111 -6.52 -3.25 0.04
N ARG A 112 -7.08 -3.96 -0.95
CA ARG A 112 -7.71 -3.39 -2.14
C ARG A 112 -9.23 -3.46 -2.01
N LEU A 113 -9.90 -2.32 -2.10
CA LEU A 113 -11.35 -2.23 -1.94
C LEU A 113 -12.14 -2.58 -3.21
N ASN A 114 -11.47 -2.57 -4.36
CA ASN A 114 -12.06 -2.86 -5.66
C ASN A 114 -12.17 -4.35 -5.99
N ASP A 115 -11.65 -5.22 -5.11
CA ASP A 115 -11.70 -6.67 -5.32
C ASP A 115 -13.15 -7.19 -5.25
N ALA A 116 -13.45 -8.26 -5.98
CA ALA A 116 -14.81 -8.76 -6.23
C ALA A 116 -15.55 -9.30 -4.97
N ASP A 117 -14.84 -9.45 -3.85
CA ASP A 117 -15.42 -9.97 -2.61
C ASP A 117 -16.42 -8.99 -1.96
N SER A 118 -17.22 -9.51 -1.02
CA SER A 118 -18.13 -8.68 -0.21
C SER A 118 -17.36 -7.65 0.62
N PHE A 119 -17.77 -6.38 0.50
CA PHE A 119 -17.21 -5.24 1.25
C PHE A 119 -17.25 -5.45 2.78
N GLU A 120 -18.39 -5.93 3.30
CA GLU A 120 -18.56 -6.22 4.73
C GLU A 120 -17.62 -7.34 5.20
N HIS A 121 -17.47 -8.40 4.40
CA HIS A 121 -16.57 -9.49 4.73
C HIS A 121 -15.12 -9.02 4.83
N ARG A 122 -14.66 -8.19 3.89
CA ARG A 122 -13.31 -7.60 3.94
C ARG A 122 -13.10 -6.72 5.16
N LEU A 123 -14.11 -5.94 5.56
CA LEU A 123 -14.02 -5.09 6.76
C LEU A 123 -13.85 -5.94 8.02
N GLN A 124 -14.57 -7.06 8.12
CA GLN A 124 -14.43 -8.02 9.23
C GLN A 124 -13.06 -8.68 9.25
N LEU A 125 -12.54 -9.07 8.08
CA LEU A 125 -11.20 -9.63 7.95
C LEU A 125 -10.12 -8.61 8.35
N LEU A 126 -10.25 -7.35 7.92
CA LEU A 126 -9.34 -6.27 8.32
C LEU A 126 -9.36 -6.07 9.84
N LYS A 127 -10.53 -5.94 10.47
CA LYS A 127 -10.64 -5.81 11.94
C LYS A 127 -9.99 -6.99 12.66
N THR A 128 -10.19 -8.20 12.14
CA THR A 128 -9.58 -9.41 12.67
C THR A 128 -8.05 -9.37 12.54
N TRP A 129 -7.54 -8.91 11.40
CA TRP A 129 -6.12 -8.73 11.15
C TRP A 129 -5.49 -7.74 12.13
N LEU A 130 -6.08 -6.55 12.25
CA LEU A 130 -5.63 -5.50 13.17
C LEU A 130 -5.64 -5.98 14.62
N THR A 131 -6.60 -6.80 15.01
CA THR A 131 -6.63 -7.42 16.35
C THR A 131 -5.46 -8.40 16.54
N ARG A 132 -5.18 -9.25 15.55
CA ARG A 132 -4.10 -10.26 15.61
C ARG A 132 -2.70 -9.66 15.62
N SER A 133 -2.53 -8.48 15.04
CA SER A 133 -1.27 -7.73 15.09
C SER A 133 -0.83 -7.33 16.51
N GLY A 134 -1.74 -7.42 17.50
CA GLY A 134 -1.42 -7.26 18.91
C GLY A 134 -0.93 -5.85 19.26
N GLY A 135 0.29 -5.73 19.78
CA GLY A 135 0.92 -4.45 20.13
C GLY A 135 1.99 -3.97 19.14
N PHE A 136 2.23 -4.70 18.05
CA PHE A 136 3.33 -4.41 17.12
C PHE A 136 3.08 -3.16 16.28
N SER A 137 4.13 -2.57 15.71
CA SER A 137 3.94 -1.49 14.74
C SER A 137 3.23 -1.99 13.48
N LEU A 138 2.55 -1.08 12.78
CA LEU A 138 1.72 -1.40 11.61
C LEU A 138 2.26 -0.74 10.35
N SER A 139 2.38 -1.53 9.28
CA SER A 139 2.51 -1.06 7.89
C SER A 139 1.20 -1.37 7.16
N ILE A 140 0.47 -0.34 6.73
CA ILE A 140 -0.87 -0.53 6.13
C ILE A 140 -0.92 0.17 4.76
N ALA A 141 -1.41 -0.53 3.75
CA ALA A 141 -1.90 0.05 2.50
C ALA A 141 -3.41 -0.15 2.41
N LEU A 142 -4.13 0.96 2.24
CA LEU A 142 -5.55 0.95 1.91
C LEU A 142 -5.74 1.57 0.53
N LEU A 143 -6.13 0.74 -0.43
CA LEU A 143 -6.18 1.07 -1.84
C LEU A 143 -7.63 1.00 -2.36
N CYS A 144 -8.19 2.15 -2.67
CA CYS A 144 -9.50 2.36 -3.28
C CYS A 144 -9.31 3.20 -4.55
N TYR A 145 -9.58 2.58 -5.69
CA TYR A 145 -9.43 3.19 -7.03
C TYR A 145 -10.77 3.69 -7.59
N ASP A 146 -11.89 3.32 -6.97
CA ASP A 146 -13.23 3.67 -7.42
C ASP A 146 -13.80 4.74 -6.50
N ILE A 147 -14.10 5.90 -7.08
CA ILE A 147 -14.63 7.06 -6.38
C ILE A 147 -16.06 6.86 -5.87
N GLU A 148 -16.79 5.89 -6.41
CA GLU A 148 -18.15 5.54 -5.96
C GLU A 148 -18.13 4.71 -4.67
N ILE A 149 -16.98 4.11 -4.34
CA ILE A 149 -16.80 3.31 -3.12
C ILE A 149 -16.28 4.20 -2.00
N SER A 150 -17.13 4.50 -1.01
CA SER A 150 -16.67 5.13 0.22
C SER A 150 -15.84 4.15 1.05
N ALA A 151 -14.60 4.54 1.35
CA ALA A 151 -13.68 3.81 2.21
C ALA A 151 -13.81 4.19 3.71
N ALA A 152 -14.72 5.08 4.08
CA ALA A 152 -14.84 5.64 5.44
C ALA A 152 -14.80 4.57 6.55
N ALA A 153 -15.59 3.49 6.43
CA ALA A 153 -15.62 2.42 7.44
C ALA A 153 -14.27 1.68 7.58
N PHE A 154 -13.50 1.57 6.49
CA PHE A 154 -12.16 0.99 6.49
C PHE A 154 -11.14 1.95 7.12
N VAL A 155 -11.23 3.24 6.78
CA VAL A 155 -10.39 4.30 7.38
C VAL A 155 -10.60 4.36 8.88
N GLU A 156 -11.85 4.37 9.34
CA GLU A 156 -12.19 4.38 10.77
C GLU A 156 -11.62 3.15 11.50
N ALA A 157 -11.68 1.97 10.87
CA ALA A 157 -11.12 0.74 11.44
C ALA A 157 -9.60 0.82 11.61
N ILE A 158 -8.86 1.34 10.62
CA ILE A 158 -7.40 1.48 10.73
C ILE A 158 -7.01 2.60 11.69
N VAL A 159 -7.76 3.72 11.71
CA VAL A 159 -7.50 4.90 12.55
C VAL A 159 -7.62 4.58 14.03
N PHE A 160 -8.49 3.64 14.40
CA PHE A 160 -8.56 3.12 15.76
C PHE A 160 -7.20 2.59 16.28
N HIS A 161 -6.30 2.20 15.38
CA HIS A 161 -4.96 1.72 15.68
C HIS A 161 -3.84 2.71 15.27
N ALA A 162 -4.17 3.99 15.02
CA ALA A 162 -3.24 5.02 14.54
C ALA A 162 -1.98 5.20 15.42
N SER A 163 -2.09 4.94 16.73
CA SER A 163 -0.96 5.02 17.66
C SER A 163 0.18 4.06 17.34
N ARG A 164 -0.11 3.00 16.57
CA ARG A 164 0.82 1.93 16.19
C ARG A 164 1.30 2.05 14.74
N TRP A 165 0.77 2.99 13.96
CA TRP A 165 1.17 3.16 12.56
C TRP A 165 2.64 3.55 12.47
N GLN A 166 3.40 2.80 11.69
CA GLN A 166 4.78 3.12 11.32
C GLN A 166 4.85 3.54 9.85
N GLU A 167 4.08 2.87 8.98
CA GLU A 167 4.01 3.18 7.56
C GLU A 167 2.55 3.12 7.11
N ILE A 168 2.08 4.17 6.42
CA ILE A 168 0.71 4.23 5.93
C ILE A 168 0.71 4.65 4.46
N GLU A 169 -0.02 3.90 3.65
CA GLU A 169 -0.32 4.25 2.27
C GLU A 169 -1.83 4.30 2.06
N LEU A 170 -2.30 5.47 1.68
CA LEU A 170 -3.72 5.75 1.48
C LEU A 170 -3.93 6.15 0.03
N LYS A 171 -4.53 5.26 -0.74
CA LYS A 171 -5.06 5.58 -2.05
C LYS A 171 -6.57 5.61 -1.95
N LEU A 172 -7.17 6.79 -1.79
CA LEU A 172 -8.56 6.93 -1.38
C LEU A 172 -9.24 8.10 -2.11
N PRO A 173 -10.59 8.09 -2.23
CA PRO A 173 -11.35 9.30 -2.53
C PRO A 173 -11.02 10.41 -1.52
N TYR A 174 -10.96 11.66 -1.99
CA TYR A 174 -10.62 12.82 -1.14
C TYR A 174 -11.51 12.93 0.11
N GLU A 175 -12.81 12.65 -0.05
CA GLU A 175 -13.79 12.71 1.04
C GLU A 175 -13.49 11.74 2.17
N ASP A 176 -12.85 10.60 1.91
CA ASP A 176 -12.55 9.61 2.94
C ASP A 176 -11.29 9.97 3.73
N LEU A 177 -10.41 10.84 3.19
CA LEU A 177 -9.21 11.30 3.89
C LEU A 177 -9.55 12.05 5.18
N ARG A 178 -10.66 12.79 5.22
CA ARG A 178 -11.10 13.54 6.42
C ARG A 178 -11.34 12.66 7.66
N HIS A 179 -11.53 11.36 7.46
CA HIS A 179 -11.72 10.40 8.54
C HIS A 179 -10.39 10.03 9.22
N VAL A 180 -9.25 10.35 8.59
CA VAL A 180 -7.93 10.14 9.16
C VAL A 180 -7.69 11.16 10.27
N THR A 181 -7.86 10.72 11.51
CA THR A 181 -7.70 11.54 12.71
C THR A 181 -6.92 10.79 13.78
N GLY A 182 -6.42 11.48 14.79
CA GLY A 182 -5.74 10.85 15.93
C GLY A 182 -4.23 11.11 15.98
N ILE A 183 -3.59 10.50 16.99
CA ILE A 183 -2.17 10.68 17.28
C ILE A 183 -1.39 9.51 16.66
N MET A 184 -0.34 9.83 15.92
CA MET A 184 0.44 8.88 15.11
C MET A 184 1.91 8.95 15.54
N PRO A 185 2.24 8.58 16.80
CA PRO A 185 3.54 8.84 17.40
C PRO A 185 4.67 8.01 16.76
N LEU A 186 4.35 6.89 16.12
CA LEU A 186 5.33 5.99 15.50
C LEU A 186 5.46 6.18 13.98
N LEU A 187 4.63 7.03 13.36
CA LEU A 187 4.54 7.15 11.91
C LEU A 187 5.83 7.74 11.33
N ARG A 188 6.46 7.00 10.42
CA ARG A 188 7.72 7.36 9.75
C ARG A 188 7.54 7.66 8.28
N THR A 189 6.66 6.92 7.61
CA THR A 189 6.40 7.03 6.17
C THR A 189 4.91 7.20 5.91
N LEU A 190 4.58 8.26 5.18
CA LEU A 190 3.22 8.60 4.74
C LEU A 190 3.18 8.64 3.22
N SER A 191 2.33 7.81 2.61
CA SER A 191 2.00 7.90 1.20
C SER A 191 0.52 8.22 1.04
N VAL A 192 0.20 9.28 0.31
CA VAL A 192 -1.17 9.65 -0.03
C VAL A 192 -1.30 9.81 -1.54
N HIS A 193 -2.26 9.08 -2.10
CA HIS A 193 -2.63 9.16 -3.49
C HIS A 193 -4.12 9.46 -3.62
N VAL A 194 -4.47 10.61 -4.17
CA VAL A 194 -5.89 10.94 -4.44
C VAL A 194 -6.14 10.81 -5.94
N GLY A 195 -7.01 9.87 -6.30
CA GLY A 195 -7.39 9.63 -7.69
C GLY A 195 -8.04 10.86 -8.35
N PRO A 196 -8.04 10.94 -9.70
CA PRO A 196 -8.68 12.04 -10.41
C PRO A 196 -10.17 12.05 -10.07
N ASN A 197 -10.63 13.12 -9.44
CA ASN A 197 -12.05 13.39 -9.32
C ASN A 197 -12.41 14.37 -10.43
N LEU A 198 -12.81 13.83 -11.60
CA LEU A 198 -13.11 14.58 -12.81
C LEU A 198 -14.15 15.70 -12.60
N GLU A 199 -14.92 15.65 -11.50
CA GLU A 199 -15.90 16.68 -11.12
C GLU A 199 -15.34 17.79 -10.21
N LEU A 200 -14.24 17.56 -9.47
CA LEU A 200 -13.66 18.56 -8.56
C LEU A 200 -12.67 19.52 -9.23
N ASP A 201 -12.18 19.20 -10.44
CA ASP A 201 -11.26 20.04 -11.22
C ASP A 201 -11.85 21.40 -11.64
N ALA A 202 -13.17 21.62 -11.45
CA ALA A 202 -13.82 22.86 -11.89
C ALA A 202 -14.43 23.72 -10.76
N LYS A 203 -14.76 23.19 -9.57
CA LYS A 203 -15.69 23.91 -8.67
C LYS A 203 -15.55 23.75 -7.15
N ALA A 204 -14.68 22.93 -6.58
CA ALA A 204 -14.62 22.86 -5.12
C ALA A 204 -13.75 23.99 -4.52
N PRO A 205 -14.32 24.87 -3.68
CA PRO A 205 -13.51 25.73 -2.83
C PRO A 205 -12.64 24.84 -1.94
N VAL A 206 -11.40 25.26 -1.73
CA VAL A 206 -10.46 24.70 -0.75
C VAL A 206 -11.18 24.62 0.60
N ALA A 207 -11.76 23.46 0.92
CA ALA A 207 -12.21 23.18 2.26
C ALA A 207 -10.97 23.22 3.18
N ALA A 208 -11.15 23.69 4.42
CA ALA A 208 -10.11 23.68 5.44
C ALA A 208 -9.39 22.31 5.47
N PRO A 209 -8.09 22.26 5.83
CA PRO A 209 -7.33 21.02 5.85
C PRO A 209 -8.11 19.93 6.56
N ALA A 210 -8.50 18.91 5.79
CA ALA A 210 -9.37 17.85 6.24
C ALA A 210 -8.63 16.85 7.14
N VAL A 211 -7.30 16.83 7.06
CA VAL A 211 -6.45 15.83 7.73
C VAL A 211 -5.28 16.48 8.44
N ILE A 212 -5.03 16.05 9.68
CA ILE A 212 -3.99 16.60 10.53
C ILE A 212 -2.99 15.50 10.88
N PHE A 213 -1.82 15.52 10.21
CA PHE A 213 -0.67 14.67 10.57
C PHE A 213 0.38 15.44 11.40
N THR A 214 0.07 16.64 11.90
CA THR A 214 0.96 17.36 12.84
C THR A 214 1.18 16.60 14.15
N GLN A 215 0.36 15.58 14.41
CA GLN A 215 0.50 14.64 15.52
C GLN A 215 1.41 13.43 15.18
N ALA A 216 2.25 13.54 14.14
CA ALA A 216 3.25 12.55 13.72
C ALA A 216 4.68 13.11 13.85
N PRO A 217 5.26 13.16 15.07
CA PRO A 217 6.57 13.79 15.34
C PRO A 217 7.76 13.00 14.76
N ASN A 218 7.55 11.75 14.36
CA ASN A 218 8.59 10.89 13.79
C ASN A 218 8.48 10.75 12.26
N LEU A 219 7.60 11.52 11.62
CA LEU A 219 7.39 11.45 10.18
C LEU A 219 8.62 12.01 9.45
N LYS A 220 9.18 11.21 8.54
CA LYS A 220 10.41 11.53 7.79
C LYS A 220 10.23 11.43 6.28
N GLU A 221 9.41 10.50 5.83
CA GLU A 221 9.24 10.21 4.41
C GLU A 221 7.79 10.47 4.01
N VAL A 222 7.61 11.30 2.99
CA VAL A 222 6.29 11.71 2.50
C VAL A 222 6.21 11.52 0.99
N VAL A 223 5.19 10.79 0.54
CA VAL A 223 4.85 10.58 -0.86
C VAL A 223 3.48 11.17 -1.12
N LEU A 224 3.38 12.19 -1.97
CA LEU A 224 2.12 12.83 -2.37
C LEU A 224 1.92 12.68 -3.88
N SER A 225 0.81 12.09 -4.29
CA SER A 225 0.54 11.91 -5.72
C SER A 225 -0.95 11.98 -6.04
N GLY A 226 -1.26 12.18 -7.31
CA GLY A 226 -2.64 12.35 -7.78
C GLY A 226 -3.03 13.81 -7.96
N TYR A 227 -4.33 14.08 -8.03
CA TYR A 227 -4.88 15.40 -8.35
C TYR A 227 -5.61 15.97 -7.13
N PHE A 228 -4.85 16.47 -6.15
CA PHE A 228 -5.41 17.13 -4.98
C PHE A 228 -4.51 18.26 -4.49
N ASN A 229 -5.10 19.20 -3.77
CA ASN A 229 -4.32 20.24 -3.09
C ASN A 229 -3.60 19.62 -1.88
N PRO A 230 -2.26 19.59 -1.84
CA PRO A 230 -1.49 18.98 -0.76
C PRO A 230 -1.72 19.68 0.59
N PHE A 231 -2.12 20.96 0.60
CA PHE A 231 -2.42 21.72 1.81
C PHE A 231 -3.76 21.33 2.46
N CYS A 232 -4.53 20.43 1.85
CA CYS A 232 -5.61 19.73 2.54
C CYS A 232 -5.10 18.83 3.68
N ILE A 233 -3.80 18.55 3.68
CA ILE A 233 -3.09 17.79 4.70
C ILE A 233 -2.17 18.73 5.47
N THR A 234 -2.27 18.73 6.80
CA THR A 234 -1.37 19.53 7.65
C THR A 234 -0.17 18.69 8.09
N LEU A 235 1.03 19.08 7.67
CA LEU A 235 2.30 18.41 7.98
C LEU A 235 3.28 19.36 8.65
N LEU A 236 4.13 18.84 9.53
CA LEU A 236 5.32 19.55 10.01
C LEU A 236 6.43 19.39 8.96
N TRP A 237 6.46 20.24 7.94
CA TRP A 237 7.42 20.14 6.83
C TRP A 237 8.89 20.21 7.28
N SER A 238 9.17 20.94 8.36
CA SER A 238 10.52 21.16 8.88
C SER A 238 11.24 19.90 9.38
N GLN A 239 10.53 18.79 9.62
CA GLN A 239 11.11 17.51 10.05
C GLN A 239 11.25 16.46 8.93
N ILE A 240 10.70 16.73 7.74
CA ILE A 240 10.67 15.81 6.61
C ILE A 240 12.05 15.75 5.95
N THR A 241 12.54 14.54 5.69
CA THR A 241 13.87 14.28 5.09
C THR A 241 13.76 13.75 3.68
N LYS A 242 12.68 13.02 3.35
CA LYS A 242 12.43 12.55 1.99
C LYS A 242 11.04 12.96 1.51
N LEU A 243 10.99 13.60 0.35
CA LEU A 243 9.75 14.04 -0.28
C LEU A 243 9.69 13.54 -1.73
N THR A 244 8.65 12.77 -2.05
CA THR A 244 8.27 12.49 -3.44
C THR A 244 6.90 13.08 -3.69
N ALA A 245 6.78 14.06 -4.58
CA ALA A 245 5.51 14.75 -4.77
C ALA A 245 5.21 15.09 -6.22
N ARG A 246 3.93 14.98 -6.60
CA ARG A 246 3.40 15.57 -7.84
C ARG A 246 2.63 16.83 -7.48
N LEU A 247 3.13 17.99 -7.89
CA LEU A 247 2.69 19.29 -7.35
C LEU A 247 2.56 20.35 -8.45
N TYR A 248 1.73 21.35 -8.20
CA TYR A 248 1.85 22.62 -8.91
C TYR A 248 3.04 23.43 -8.40
N GLU A 249 3.56 24.35 -9.21
CA GLU A 249 4.71 25.19 -8.86
C GLU A 249 4.56 25.94 -7.53
N THR A 250 3.40 26.56 -7.31
CA THR A 250 3.08 27.32 -6.10
C THR A 250 3.15 26.45 -4.84
N GLU A 251 2.68 25.21 -4.94
CA GLU A 251 2.70 24.23 -3.87
C GLU A 251 4.13 23.78 -3.57
N ALA A 252 4.90 23.47 -4.62
CA ALA A 252 6.30 23.09 -4.49
C ALA A 252 7.13 24.20 -3.82
N ILE A 253 6.97 25.47 -4.24
CA ILE A 253 7.68 26.61 -3.65
C ILE A 253 7.39 26.74 -2.15
N THR A 254 6.12 26.58 -1.77
CA THR A 254 5.68 26.71 -0.39
C THR A 254 6.21 25.57 0.47
N ILE A 255 6.12 24.33 -0.01
CA ILE A 255 6.64 23.15 0.70
C ILE A 255 8.16 23.22 0.86
N LEU A 256 8.89 23.55 -0.21
CA LEU A 256 10.35 23.67 -0.18
C LEU A 256 10.81 24.79 0.75
N ARG A 257 10.01 25.84 0.95
CA ARG A 257 10.33 26.90 1.92
C ARG A 257 10.34 26.39 3.35
N ASP A 258 9.40 25.51 3.69
CA ASP A 258 9.20 25.05 5.06
C ASP A 258 10.00 23.77 5.38
N ALA A 259 10.44 23.04 4.35
CA ALA A 259 11.15 21.75 4.46
C ALA A 259 12.68 21.88 4.61
N ALA A 260 13.14 22.59 5.64
CA ALA A 260 14.58 22.85 5.84
C ALA A 260 15.44 21.60 6.14
N ALA A 261 14.82 20.48 6.56
CA ALA A 261 15.52 19.23 6.88
C ALA A 261 15.62 18.26 5.69
N LEU A 262 15.17 18.66 4.49
CA LEU A 262 15.07 17.79 3.33
C LEU A 262 16.46 17.32 2.85
N GLU A 263 16.59 16.02 2.62
CA GLU A 263 17.82 15.33 2.18
C GLU A 263 17.64 14.74 0.78
N GLU A 264 16.45 14.20 0.48
CA GLU A 264 16.08 13.66 -0.83
C GLU A 264 14.75 14.25 -1.28
N CYS A 265 14.70 14.75 -2.51
CA CYS A 265 13.51 15.35 -3.07
C CYS A 265 13.27 14.89 -4.51
N CYS A 266 12.09 14.38 -4.80
CA CYS A 266 11.63 14.04 -6.14
C CYS A 266 10.33 14.77 -6.43
N LEU A 267 10.35 15.71 -7.37
CA LEU A 267 9.21 16.53 -7.75
C LEU A 267 8.84 16.28 -9.21
N THR A 268 7.56 15.98 -9.43
CA THR A 268 6.95 16.07 -10.76
C THR A 268 6.04 17.30 -10.77
N LEU A 269 6.35 18.28 -11.59
CA LEU A 269 5.66 19.56 -11.58
C LEU A 269 4.62 19.67 -12.69
N PHE A 270 3.50 20.27 -12.33
CA PHE A 270 2.44 20.68 -13.25
C PHE A 270 2.52 22.19 -13.46
N CYS A 271 2.60 22.63 -14.72
CA CYS A 271 2.68 24.04 -15.06
C CYS A 271 1.42 24.80 -14.59
N GLN A 272 1.59 25.97 -13.97
CA GLN A 272 0.50 26.93 -13.82
C GLN A 272 0.80 28.20 -14.61
N LEU A 273 -0.23 28.78 -15.22
CA LEU A 273 -0.13 30.10 -15.85
C LEU A 273 0.07 31.15 -14.74
N ARG A 274 1.32 31.59 -14.56
CA ARG A 274 1.77 32.70 -13.69
C ARG A 274 1.74 32.40 -12.19
N SER A 275 2.87 31.94 -11.65
CA SER A 275 3.14 31.94 -10.22
C SER A 275 4.00 33.15 -9.80
N PRO A 276 3.69 33.84 -8.69
CA PRO A 276 4.58 34.84 -8.13
C PRO A 276 5.86 34.18 -7.60
N ILE A 277 7.00 34.53 -8.19
CA ILE A 277 8.32 34.04 -7.81
C ILE A 277 8.66 34.57 -6.41
N SER A 278 8.46 33.73 -5.40
CA SER A 278 8.93 34.00 -4.04
C SER A 278 10.24 33.27 -3.81
N PRO A 279 11.26 33.89 -3.21
CA PRO A 279 12.53 33.21 -2.97
C PRO A 279 12.35 32.02 -2.01
N ILE A 280 13.08 30.94 -2.29
CA ILE A 280 13.16 29.76 -1.43
C ILE A 280 14.46 29.90 -0.62
N PRO A 281 14.43 29.72 0.72
CA PRO A 281 15.64 29.71 1.53
C PRO A 281 16.59 28.60 1.09
N PRO A 282 17.90 28.69 1.41
CA PRO A 282 18.83 27.60 1.13
C PRO A 282 18.34 26.29 1.75
N LEU A 283 18.51 25.18 1.01
CA LEU A 283 18.21 23.83 1.49
C LEU A 283 19.53 23.13 1.83
N PRO A 284 20.04 23.32 3.06
CA PRO A 284 21.43 23.00 3.38
C PRO A 284 21.72 21.50 3.46
N ARG A 285 20.69 20.66 3.55
CA ARG A 285 20.82 19.21 3.71
C ARG A 285 20.45 18.42 2.46
N LEU A 286 19.96 19.09 1.41
CA LEU A 286 19.49 18.41 0.22
C LEU A 286 20.66 17.83 -0.56
N ARG A 287 20.74 16.50 -0.62
CA ARG A 287 21.79 15.72 -1.29
C ARG A 287 21.32 15.21 -2.64
N SER A 288 20.06 14.82 -2.75
CA SER A 288 19.48 14.29 -3.98
C SER A 288 18.27 15.11 -4.41
N LEU A 289 18.28 15.60 -5.64
CA LEU A 289 17.16 16.33 -6.22
C LEU A 289 16.79 15.73 -7.58
N VAL A 290 15.54 15.32 -7.73
CA VAL A 290 14.95 14.84 -8.99
C VAL A 290 13.82 15.79 -9.40
N LEU A 291 13.91 16.35 -10.61
CA LEU A 291 12.93 17.28 -11.16
C LEU A 291 12.39 16.75 -12.49
N SER A 292 11.08 16.57 -12.55
CA SER A 292 10.36 16.18 -13.76
C SER A 292 9.14 17.07 -13.97
N ALA A 293 8.55 16.99 -15.17
CA ALA A 293 7.37 17.75 -15.54
C ALA A 293 6.36 16.87 -16.27
N SER A 294 5.08 17.07 -15.97
CA SER A 294 3.98 16.39 -16.67
C SER A 294 3.57 17.21 -17.89
N SER A 295 3.81 16.67 -19.09
CA SER A 295 3.57 17.31 -20.39
C SER A 295 2.09 17.36 -20.82
N THR A 296 1.14 17.20 -19.88
CA THR A 296 -0.28 16.99 -20.19
C THR A 296 -0.96 18.14 -20.93
N TRP A 297 -0.34 19.32 -21.05
CA TRP A 297 -0.91 20.45 -21.77
C TRP A 297 0.11 21.09 -22.73
N ARG A 298 -0.10 20.88 -24.04
CA ARG A 298 0.67 21.48 -25.16
C ARG A 298 0.67 23.02 -25.19
N THR A 299 0.03 23.68 -24.22
CA THR A 299 -0.20 25.13 -24.16
C THR A 299 0.37 25.80 -22.91
N ALA A 300 0.98 25.05 -21.99
CA ALA A 300 1.55 25.63 -20.79
C ALA A 300 2.95 26.20 -21.05
N GLY A 301 3.22 27.39 -20.50
CA GLY A 301 4.55 28.00 -20.57
C GLY A 301 5.62 27.19 -19.82
N PRO A 302 6.90 27.60 -19.90
CA PRO A 302 8.00 26.93 -19.19
C PRO A 302 7.74 26.92 -17.68
N ILE A 303 8.18 25.85 -17.01
CA ILE A 303 8.05 25.72 -15.56
C ILE A 303 9.02 26.68 -14.87
N HIS A 304 8.53 27.46 -13.92
CA HIS A 304 9.32 28.46 -13.22
C HIS A 304 9.49 28.12 -11.74
N LEU A 305 10.61 27.50 -11.39
CA LEU A 305 11.07 27.46 -10.00
C LEU A 305 11.95 28.68 -9.68
N PRO A 306 11.80 29.30 -8.49
CA PRO A 306 12.75 30.29 -7.98
C PRO A 306 14.15 29.70 -7.87
N ALA A 307 15.16 30.57 -7.82
CA ALA A 307 16.53 30.10 -7.67
C ALA A 307 16.72 29.28 -6.38
N LEU A 308 17.19 28.04 -6.51
CA LEU A 308 17.43 27.11 -5.41
C LEU A 308 18.90 27.16 -5.00
N THR A 309 19.17 27.43 -3.72
CA THR A 309 20.54 27.38 -3.17
C THR A 309 20.77 26.06 -2.45
N LEU A 310 21.61 25.18 -3.02
CA LEU A 310 21.74 23.77 -2.63
C LEU A 310 23.20 23.41 -2.27
N PRO A 311 23.69 23.75 -1.06
CA PRO A 311 25.11 23.64 -0.73
C PRO A 311 25.62 22.21 -0.53
N ALA A 312 24.75 21.25 -0.21
CA ALA A 312 25.11 19.85 0.06
C ALA A 312 24.72 18.89 -1.08
N LEU A 313 24.41 19.43 -2.27
CA LEU A 313 23.90 18.64 -3.38
C LEU A 313 24.97 17.68 -3.91
N GLU A 314 24.67 16.39 -3.86
CA GLU A 314 25.53 15.31 -4.34
C GLU A 314 25.06 14.79 -5.70
N SER A 315 23.74 14.69 -5.89
CA SER A 315 23.09 14.15 -7.08
C SER A 315 21.95 15.06 -7.54
N ILE A 316 21.91 15.36 -8.83
CA ILE A 316 20.76 16.01 -9.46
C ILE A 316 20.33 15.25 -10.70
N GLN A 317 19.01 15.02 -10.81
CA GLN A 317 18.37 14.42 -11.97
C GLN A 317 17.30 15.35 -12.51
N VAL A 318 17.36 15.67 -13.80
CA VAL A 318 16.37 16.52 -14.47
C VAL A 318 15.86 15.82 -15.72
N PHE A 319 14.55 15.74 -15.86
CA PHE A 319 13.89 15.17 -17.04
C PHE A 319 13.60 16.26 -18.08
N GLU A 320 13.75 15.91 -19.37
CA GLU A 320 13.65 16.84 -20.51
C GLU A 320 12.38 17.74 -20.51
N PRO A 321 11.18 17.24 -20.18
CA PRO A 321 9.97 18.08 -20.11
C PRO A 321 10.05 19.26 -19.15
N PHE A 322 10.95 19.22 -18.15
CA PHE A 322 11.13 20.30 -17.18
C PHE A 322 11.97 21.46 -17.72
N LEU A 323 12.85 21.21 -18.70
CA LEU A 323 13.81 22.20 -19.18
C LEU A 323 13.16 23.31 -20.01
N GLY A 324 12.05 23.00 -20.69
CA GLY A 324 11.32 23.93 -21.54
C GLY A 324 12.14 24.44 -22.73
N ALA A 325 11.78 25.64 -23.21
CA ALA A 325 12.39 26.24 -24.42
C ALA A 325 13.80 26.82 -24.20
N ASP A 326 14.18 27.12 -22.95
CA ASP A 326 15.52 27.61 -22.59
C ASP A 326 16.10 26.79 -21.42
N PRO A 327 16.71 25.63 -21.73
CA PRO A 327 17.26 24.74 -20.72
C PRO A 327 18.40 25.39 -19.91
N VAL A 328 19.21 26.28 -20.50
CA VAL A 328 20.32 26.96 -19.81
C VAL A 328 19.77 27.89 -18.73
N ALA A 329 18.78 28.72 -19.06
CA ALA A 329 18.16 29.62 -18.11
C ALA A 329 17.50 28.84 -16.97
N THR A 330 16.77 27.76 -17.28
CA THR A 330 16.12 26.89 -16.28
C THR A 330 17.15 26.30 -15.31
N LEU A 331 18.26 25.76 -15.81
CA LEU A 331 19.30 25.17 -14.96
C LEU A 331 20.07 26.21 -14.15
N SER A 332 20.25 27.43 -14.67
CA SER A 332 20.92 28.52 -13.96
C SER A 332 20.18 28.99 -12.69
N THR A 333 18.89 28.63 -12.57
CA THR A 333 18.14 28.83 -11.32
C THR A 333 18.61 27.89 -10.21
N ILE A 334 19.21 26.75 -10.54
CA ILE A 334 19.71 25.78 -9.58
C ILE A 334 21.16 26.14 -9.27
N ARG A 335 21.40 26.70 -8.08
CA ARG A 335 22.69 27.24 -7.64
C ARG A 335 23.28 26.38 -6.51
N PRO A 336 24.03 25.31 -6.84
CA PRO A 336 24.80 24.61 -5.83
C PRO A 336 26.02 25.48 -5.41
N HIS A 337 26.42 25.43 -4.14
CA HIS A 337 27.62 26.19 -3.65
C HIS A 337 28.96 25.49 -4.00
N GLY A 338 28.90 24.34 -4.67
CA GLY A 338 30.02 23.63 -5.30
C GLY A 338 29.50 22.81 -6.49
N TYR A 339 30.36 22.07 -7.20
CA TYR A 339 29.90 21.22 -8.30
C TYR A 339 29.28 19.93 -7.76
N PRO A 340 28.04 19.58 -8.15
CA PRO A 340 27.44 18.32 -7.75
C PRO A 340 28.30 17.15 -8.23
N ARG A 341 28.50 16.15 -7.38
CA ARG A 341 29.34 14.98 -7.68
C ARG A 341 28.78 14.12 -8.82
N ARG A 342 27.46 14.14 -9.01
CA ARG A 342 26.76 13.40 -10.05
C ARG A 342 25.63 14.25 -10.63
N ILE A 343 25.65 14.49 -11.93
CA ILE A 343 24.52 15.04 -12.67
C ILE A 343 24.02 13.92 -13.59
N VAL A 344 22.79 13.46 -13.38
CA VAL A 344 22.11 12.51 -14.26
C VAL A 344 21.06 13.26 -15.07
N ILE A 345 21.01 13.04 -16.37
CA ILE A 345 19.99 13.62 -17.23
C ILE A 345 19.27 12.46 -17.88
N SER A 346 17.97 12.37 -17.61
CA SER A 346 17.11 11.37 -18.23
C SER A 346 16.32 12.05 -19.34
N VAL A 347 16.62 11.69 -20.57
CA VAL A 347 15.98 12.26 -21.76
C VAL A 347 14.91 11.30 -22.23
N ALA A 348 13.64 11.63 -21.96
CA ALA A 348 12.49 10.89 -22.46
C ALA A 348 12.26 11.21 -23.94
N GLN A 349 12.96 10.49 -24.82
CA GLN A 349 12.70 10.33 -26.26
C GLN A 349 12.10 11.55 -27.00
N PHE A 350 12.94 12.53 -27.38
CA PHE A 350 12.80 13.24 -28.66
C PHE A 350 14.14 13.82 -29.11
N SER A 351 14.38 13.75 -30.43
CA SER A 351 15.51 14.30 -31.22
C SER A 351 16.75 13.39 -31.39
N SER A 352 17.05 13.14 -32.67
CA SER A 352 18.19 12.41 -33.24
C SER A 352 19.58 13.03 -32.99
N ASP A 353 19.70 13.90 -31.99
CA ASP A 353 20.91 14.69 -31.73
C ASP A 353 21.22 14.74 -30.22
N THR A 354 21.81 13.65 -29.72
CA THR A 354 22.24 13.46 -28.33
C THR A 354 23.30 14.47 -27.86
N THR A 355 23.87 15.23 -28.79
CA THR A 355 24.92 16.23 -28.56
C THR A 355 24.40 17.56 -27.98
N THR A 356 23.16 17.92 -28.30
CA THR A 356 22.54 19.20 -27.87
C THR A 356 22.22 19.30 -26.37
N PRO A 357 21.63 18.28 -25.69
CA PRO A 357 21.46 18.34 -24.24
C PRO A 357 22.82 18.48 -23.55
N TYR A 358 23.79 17.61 -23.86
CA TYR A 358 25.13 17.62 -23.24
C TYR A 358 25.80 19.01 -23.22
N GLN A 359 25.74 19.76 -24.32
CA GLN A 359 26.37 21.09 -24.44
C GLN A 359 25.71 22.15 -23.53
N VAL A 360 24.39 22.13 -23.39
CA VAL A 360 23.64 23.06 -22.54
C VAL A 360 24.01 22.87 -21.06
N TYR A 361 24.09 21.63 -20.59
CA TYR A 361 24.42 21.35 -19.18
C TYR A 361 25.90 21.61 -18.87
N THR A 362 26.80 21.33 -19.81
CA THR A 362 28.23 21.68 -19.67
C THR A 362 28.40 23.20 -19.59
N ALA A 363 27.55 23.98 -20.28
CA ALA A 363 27.55 25.43 -20.17
C ALA A 363 27.00 25.94 -18.82
N ALA A 364 26.00 25.26 -18.24
CA ALA A 364 25.42 25.63 -16.95
C ALA A 364 26.25 25.16 -15.73
N PHE A 365 26.92 24.00 -15.84
CA PHE A 365 27.72 23.37 -14.78
C PHE A 365 29.10 22.90 -15.32
N PRO A 366 30.04 23.84 -15.55
CA PRO A 366 31.26 23.56 -16.32
C PRO A 366 32.26 22.57 -15.69
N GLU A 367 32.18 22.27 -14.39
CA GLU A 367 33.09 21.33 -13.71
C GLU A 367 32.39 20.06 -13.15
N ALA A 368 31.14 19.78 -13.56
CA ALA A 368 30.41 18.59 -13.11
C ALA A 368 30.53 17.41 -14.10
N THR A 369 30.55 16.17 -13.57
CA THR A 369 30.46 14.97 -14.42
C THR A 369 29.00 14.74 -14.84
N VAL A 370 28.74 14.87 -16.13
CA VAL A 370 27.40 14.75 -16.73
C VAL A 370 27.19 13.33 -17.28
N HIS A 371 26.24 12.61 -16.73
CA HIS A 371 25.78 11.31 -17.23
C HIS A 371 24.43 11.47 -17.93
N ILE A 372 24.36 11.07 -19.20
CA ILE A 372 23.11 11.02 -19.97
C ILE A 372 22.60 9.59 -19.92
N GLU A 373 21.43 9.38 -19.32
CA GLU A 373 20.71 8.12 -19.34
C GLU A 373 19.57 8.24 -20.36
N LEU A 374 19.56 7.34 -21.34
CA LEU A 374 18.49 7.20 -22.32
C LEU A 374 17.44 6.26 -21.69
N GLU A 375 16.19 6.72 -21.58
CA GLU A 375 15.08 5.82 -21.23
C GLU A 375 14.65 5.05 -22.49
N ASP A 376 14.64 3.71 -22.41
CA ASP A 376 14.21 2.78 -23.46
C ASP A 376 12.69 2.79 -23.68
#